data_AF-A0A0E3SMU4-F1
#
_entry.id   AF-A0A0E3SMU4-F1
#
_cell.length_a   1.000
_cell.length_b   1.000
_cell.length_c   1.000
_cell.angle_alpha   90.00
_cell.angle_beta   90.00
_cell.angle_gamma   90.00
#
_symmetry.space_group_name_H-M   'P 1'
#
loop_
_entity.id
_entity.type
_entity.pdbx_description
1 polymer ?
#
loop_
_entity_poly.entity_id
_entity_poly.type
_entity_poly.pdbx_seq_one_letter_code
_entity_poly.pdbx_strand_id
1 'polypeptide(L)'
;MSSNLLDLILFSEKRKDFLLLLKEGPKSIEEALEKLQVPRTALLPQIKKLKEEELVIHEEGTYRLSEIGEIVVEKMQPLVETLSVFEKNEEYWADRKLAPIPPYLVNRINELGDYRLIEPDLSHTFDLNPELLKNLSKSTYTHMLYSYFHPQLPAFVLNLAKKGIEISLVLSEAVYLRLVEDFKEEGKEFLKMENSSLYILEKKRVEIPALIATANNIMTMGLFNESGRFDRQYVISFEPQAIKWGQELFEYYRDMSREIK
;
A
#
# COMPACT_ATOMS: atom_id res chain seq x y z
N MET A 1 20.69 -3.98 35.46
CA MET A 1 20.37 -2.83 34.60
C MET A 1 18.89 -2.94 34.31
N SER A 2 18.09 -1.93 34.64
CA SER A 2 16.66 -1.91 34.31
C SER A 2 16.52 -2.15 32.82
N SER A 3 15.90 -3.27 32.45
CA SER A 3 15.59 -3.60 31.07
C SER A 3 14.71 -2.48 30.53
N ASN A 4 15.19 -1.74 29.52
CA ASN A 4 14.33 -0.79 28.83
C ASN A 4 13.23 -1.58 28.11
N LEU A 5 11.97 -1.23 28.36
CA LEU A 5 10.82 -1.88 27.73
C LEU A 5 10.92 -1.87 26.21
N LEU A 6 11.47 -0.80 25.63
CA LEU A 6 11.71 -0.68 24.20
C LEU A 6 12.68 -1.78 23.70
N ASP A 7 13.80 -1.96 24.41
CA ASP A 7 14.81 -2.97 24.07
C ASP A 7 14.27 -4.39 24.25
N LEU A 8 13.40 -4.56 25.25
CA LEU A 8 12.71 -5.81 25.52
C LEU A 8 11.80 -6.20 24.35
N ILE A 9 11.06 -5.25 23.80
CA ILE A 9 10.03 -5.56 22.82
C ILE A 9 10.63 -5.66 21.41
N LEU A 10 11.52 -4.72 21.03
CA LEU A 10 11.96 -4.56 19.65
C LEU A 10 13.21 -5.36 19.28
N PHE A 11 14.16 -5.61 20.20
CA PHE A 11 15.43 -6.28 19.86
C PHE A 11 15.38 -7.81 19.87
N SER A 12 14.20 -8.43 20.02
CA SER A 12 14.08 -9.87 19.91
C SER A 12 12.86 -10.26 19.10
N GLU A 13 13.11 -10.81 17.92
CA GLU A 13 12.10 -11.37 17.03
C GLU A 13 11.18 -12.36 17.76
N LYS A 14 11.72 -13.28 18.55
CA LYS A 14 10.94 -14.25 19.33
C LYS A 14 9.97 -13.59 20.33
N ARG A 15 10.36 -12.47 20.96
CA ARG A 15 9.47 -11.74 21.90
C ARG A 15 8.40 -10.98 21.12
N LYS A 16 8.79 -10.31 20.04
CA LYS A 16 7.89 -9.61 19.12
C LYS A 16 6.82 -10.55 18.59
N ASP A 17 7.21 -11.69 18.03
CA ASP A 17 6.29 -12.64 17.42
C ASP A 17 5.37 -13.29 18.45
N PHE A 18 5.88 -13.60 19.65
CA PHE A 18 5.05 -14.12 20.72
C PHE A 18 4.03 -13.10 21.23
N LEU A 19 4.43 -11.83 21.40
CA LEU A 19 3.51 -10.75 21.77
C LEU A 19 2.43 -10.51 20.70
N LEU A 20 2.81 -10.49 19.42
CA LEU A 20 1.87 -10.38 18.30
C LEU A 20 0.92 -11.58 18.25
N LEU A 21 1.43 -12.80 18.50
CA LEU A 21 0.60 -13.99 18.57
C LEU A 21 -0.45 -13.92 19.70
N LEU A 22 -0.08 -13.38 20.86
CA LEU A 22 -1.02 -13.22 21.98
C LEU A 22 -2.07 -12.12 21.74
N LYS A 23 -1.86 -11.24 20.76
CA LYS A 23 -2.91 -10.31 20.28
C LYS A 23 -4.10 -11.06 19.68
N GLU A 24 -3.87 -12.24 19.09
CA GLU A 24 -4.94 -13.12 18.58
C GLU A 24 -5.69 -13.85 19.71
N GLY A 25 -5.44 -13.50 20.98
CA GLY A 25 -6.03 -14.09 22.17
C GLY A 25 -5.11 -15.10 22.87
N PRO A 26 -5.54 -15.66 24.03
CA PRO A 26 -4.72 -16.55 24.86
C PRO A 26 -4.20 -17.78 24.10
N LYS A 27 -3.01 -18.26 24.47
CA LYS A 27 -2.35 -19.43 23.86
C LYS A 27 -1.67 -20.31 24.90
N SER A 28 -1.77 -21.61 24.74
CA SER A 28 -0.92 -22.59 25.44
C SER A 28 0.53 -22.52 24.94
N ILE A 29 1.47 -23.11 25.69
CA ILE A 29 2.87 -23.20 25.22
C ILE A 29 2.98 -24.09 23.97
N GLU A 30 2.20 -25.16 23.88
CA GLU A 30 2.19 -26.06 22.72
C GLU A 30 1.75 -25.33 21.45
N GLU A 31 0.64 -24.59 21.49
CA GLU A 31 0.16 -23.77 20.36
C GLU A 31 1.18 -22.69 19.96
N ALA A 32 1.83 -22.05 20.93
CA ALA A 32 2.83 -21.04 20.66
C ALA A 32 4.07 -21.62 19.95
N LEU A 33 4.54 -22.80 20.36
CA LEU A 33 5.66 -23.47 19.71
C LEU A 33 5.32 -23.92 18.29
N GLU A 34 4.09 -24.41 18.08
CA GLU A 34 3.59 -24.81 16.78
C GLU A 34 3.47 -23.60 15.84
N LYS A 35 2.84 -22.51 16.26
CA LYS A 35 2.65 -21.33 15.40
C LYS A 35 3.95 -20.59 15.10
N LEU A 36 4.83 -20.44 16.10
CA LEU A 36 6.08 -19.70 15.93
C LEU A 36 7.22 -20.54 15.36
N GLN A 37 7.07 -21.86 15.27
CA GLN A 37 8.10 -22.77 14.75
C GLN A 37 9.46 -22.62 15.46
N VAL A 38 9.45 -22.37 16.77
CA VAL A 38 10.65 -22.22 17.61
C VAL A 38 10.73 -23.31 18.68
N PRO A 39 11.93 -23.77 19.06
CA PRO A 39 12.07 -24.79 20.09
C PRO A 39 11.72 -24.25 21.48
N ARG A 40 11.19 -25.12 22.35
CA ARG A 40 10.79 -24.79 23.72
C ARG A 40 11.91 -24.11 24.52
N THR A 41 13.14 -24.58 24.36
CA THR A 41 14.34 -24.03 25.01
C THR A 41 14.69 -22.61 24.58
N ALA A 42 14.24 -22.18 23.39
CA ALA A 42 14.44 -20.81 22.91
C ALA A 42 13.31 -19.86 23.29
N LEU A 43 12.06 -20.35 23.39
CA LEU A 43 10.90 -19.52 23.67
C LEU A 43 10.67 -19.28 25.17
N LEU A 44 10.78 -20.31 26.02
CA LEU A 44 10.51 -20.18 27.46
C LEU A 44 11.33 -19.08 28.16
N PRO A 45 12.64 -18.89 27.88
CA PRO A 45 13.40 -17.78 28.47
C PRO A 45 12.86 -16.40 28.06
N GLN A 46 12.31 -16.28 26.86
CA GLN A 46 11.74 -15.02 26.36
C GLN A 46 10.40 -14.72 27.03
N ILE A 47 9.53 -15.73 27.15
CA ILE A 47 8.27 -15.63 27.90
C ILE A 47 8.54 -15.21 29.35
N LYS A 48 9.56 -15.81 30.00
CA LYS A 48 9.93 -15.45 31.37
C LYS A 48 10.24 -13.96 31.51
N LYS A 49 11.04 -13.39 30.59
CA LYS A 49 11.35 -11.96 30.60
C LYS A 49 10.11 -11.08 30.38
N LEU A 50 9.21 -11.48 29.48
CA LEU A 50 7.97 -10.74 29.23
C LEU A 50 7.03 -10.74 30.46
N LYS A 51 7.05 -11.83 31.24
CA LYS A 51 6.32 -11.90 32.52
C LYS A 51 6.97 -11.07 33.63
N GLU A 52 8.30 -11.07 33.71
CA GLU A 52 9.06 -10.27 34.68
C GLU A 52 8.81 -8.76 34.50
N GLU A 53 8.53 -8.32 33.26
CA GLU A 53 8.18 -6.94 32.90
C GLU A 53 6.65 -6.72 32.79
N GLU A 54 5.85 -7.64 33.34
CA GLU A 54 4.39 -7.55 33.44
C GLU A 54 3.63 -7.37 32.10
N LEU A 55 4.23 -7.70 30.95
CA LEU A 55 3.58 -7.65 29.63
C LEU A 55 2.72 -8.89 29.36
N VAL A 56 3.09 -10.02 29.94
CA VAL A 56 2.44 -11.31 29.75
C VAL A 56 2.10 -11.89 31.11
N ILE A 57 0.93 -12.51 31.20
CA ILE A 57 0.49 -13.26 32.37
C ILE A 57 0.13 -14.69 31.97
N HIS A 58 0.19 -15.60 32.95
CA HIS A 58 -0.04 -17.03 32.74
C HIS A 58 -1.06 -17.53 33.75
N GLU A 59 -2.24 -17.89 33.27
CA GLU A 59 -3.41 -18.29 34.05
C GLU A 59 -4.05 -19.51 33.38
N GLU A 60 -4.50 -20.47 34.19
CA GLU A 60 -5.22 -21.66 33.69
C GLU A 60 -4.48 -22.44 32.59
N GLY A 61 -3.14 -22.43 32.61
CA GLY A 61 -2.31 -23.14 31.63
C GLY A 61 -2.13 -22.42 30.29
N THR A 62 -2.59 -21.17 30.18
CA THR A 62 -2.46 -20.34 28.97
C THR A 62 -1.76 -19.02 29.26
N TYR A 63 -1.06 -18.50 28.28
CA TYR A 63 -0.47 -17.17 28.29
C TYR A 63 -1.41 -16.17 27.61
N ARG A 64 -1.52 -14.97 28.16
CA ARG A 64 -2.24 -13.85 27.57
C ARG A 64 -1.49 -12.54 27.83
N LEU A 65 -1.80 -11.52 27.03
CA LEU A 65 -1.32 -10.16 27.31
C LEU A 65 -1.95 -9.66 28.64
N SER A 66 -1.19 -8.90 29.41
CA SER A 66 -1.75 -8.06 30.47
C SER A 66 -2.38 -6.80 29.87
N GLU A 67 -3.07 -5.98 30.68
CA GLU A 67 -3.59 -4.69 30.22
C GLU A 67 -2.48 -3.79 29.64
N ILE A 68 -1.29 -3.79 30.27
CA ILE A 68 -0.11 -3.06 29.78
C ILE A 68 0.37 -3.70 28.47
N GLY A 69 0.43 -5.03 28.40
CA GLY A 69 0.80 -5.78 27.22
C GLY A 69 -0.09 -5.48 26.02
N GLU A 70 -1.41 -5.40 26.22
CA GLU A 70 -2.39 -5.05 25.17
C GLU A 70 -2.11 -3.65 24.61
N ILE A 71 -1.99 -2.64 25.47
CA ILE A 71 -1.70 -1.25 25.05
C ILE A 71 -0.38 -1.19 24.26
N VAL A 72 0.65 -1.87 24.76
CA VAL A 72 1.96 -1.92 24.13
C VAL A 72 1.90 -2.58 22.76
N VAL A 73 1.27 -3.75 22.64
CA VAL A 73 1.18 -4.51 21.39
C VAL A 73 0.35 -3.77 20.35
N GLU A 74 -0.72 -3.08 20.75
CA GLU A 74 -1.51 -2.21 19.86
C GLU A 74 -0.70 -1.08 19.23
N LYS A 75 0.30 -0.53 19.95
CA LYS A 75 1.21 0.50 19.40
C LYS A 75 2.39 -0.09 18.65
N MET A 76 2.87 -1.24 19.09
CA MET A 76 4.00 -1.93 18.48
C MET A 76 3.66 -2.47 17.09
N GLN A 77 2.49 -3.08 16.91
CA GLN A 77 2.16 -3.76 15.66
C GLN A 77 2.24 -2.81 14.44
N PRO A 78 1.57 -1.63 14.42
CA PRO A 78 1.67 -0.72 13.28
C PRO A 78 3.10 -0.25 13.01
N LEU A 79 3.92 -0.09 14.06
CA LEU A 79 5.34 0.28 13.91
C LEU A 79 6.13 -0.85 13.23
N VAL A 80 5.97 -2.09 13.70
CA VAL A 80 6.64 -3.26 13.11
C VAL A 80 6.23 -3.43 11.64
N GLU A 81 4.94 -3.35 11.34
CA GLU A 81 4.44 -3.45 9.97
C GLU A 81 4.95 -2.31 9.07
N THR A 82 5.05 -1.09 9.61
CA THR A 82 5.64 0.07 8.90
C THR A 82 7.10 -0.22 8.56
N LEU A 83 7.89 -0.72 9.51
CA LEU A 83 9.28 -1.09 9.27
C LEU A 83 9.38 -2.18 8.19
N SER A 84 8.54 -3.20 8.26
CA SER A 84 8.50 -4.27 7.24
C SER A 84 8.20 -3.76 5.83
N VAL A 85 7.37 -2.73 5.67
CA VAL A 85 7.12 -2.10 4.35
C VAL A 85 8.41 -1.53 3.76
N PHE A 86 9.18 -0.81 4.58
CA PHE A 86 10.41 -0.15 4.14
C PHE A 86 11.57 -1.14 3.95
N GLU A 87 11.75 -2.10 4.87
CA GLU A 87 12.79 -3.14 4.82
C GLU A 87 12.63 -4.04 3.57
N LYS A 88 11.41 -4.26 3.07
CA LYS A 88 11.17 -5.15 1.92
C LYS A 88 11.82 -4.65 0.62
N ASN A 89 11.95 -3.34 0.42
CA ASN A 89 12.57 -2.74 -0.77
C ASN A 89 13.27 -1.42 -0.38
N GLU A 90 14.29 -1.49 0.48
CA GLU A 90 14.95 -0.31 1.07
C GLU A 90 15.46 0.69 0.03
N GLU A 91 16.14 0.21 -1.02
CA GLU A 91 16.68 1.06 -2.08
C GLU A 91 15.58 1.83 -2.83
N TYR A 92 14.44 1.17 -3.10
CA TYR A 92 13.29 1.82 -3.71
C TYR A 92 12.80 2.97 -2.83
N TRP A 93 12.49 2.69 -1.57
CA TRP A 93 11.90 3.70 -0.67
C TRP A 93 12.85 4.84 -0.34
N ALA A 94 14.15 4.57 -0.26
CA ALA A 94 15.17 5.60 -0.03
C ALA A 94 15.30 6.60 -1.19
N ASP A 95 14.97 6.20 -2.42
CA ASP A 95 15.01 7.05 -3.61
C ASP A 95 13.65 7.63 -3.99
N ARG A 96 12.54 7.33 -3.27
CA ARG A 96 11.21 7.86 -3.60
C ARG A 96 10.82 9.12 -2.86
N LYS A 97 10.22 10.02 -3.64
CA LYS A 97 9.47 11.16 -3.11
C LYS A 97 8.16 10.68 -2.48
N LEU A 98 8.10 10.76 -1.15
CA LEU A 98 6.89 10.45 -0.37
C LEU A 98 5.99 11.67 -0.15
N ALA A 99 6.48 12.88 -0.45
CA ALA A 99 5.70 14.12 -0.37
C ALA A 99 4.34 14.12 -1.11
N PRO A 100 4.14 13.35 -2.20
CA PRO A 100 2.81 13.20 -2.80
C PRO A 100 1.78 12.51 -1.90
N ILE A 101 2.21 11.67 -0.95
CA ILE A 101 1.29 10.97 -0.06
C ILE A 101 0.88 11.93 1.07
N PRO A 102 -0.41 12.21 1.29
CA PRO A 102 -0.84 13.12 2.34
C PRO A 102 -0.52 12.54 3.74
N PRO A 103 -0.24 13.39 4.75
CA PRO A 103 0.26 12.92 6.05
C PRO A 103 -0.59 11.85 6.76
N TYR A 104 -1.91 11.91 6.61
CA TYR A 104 -2.82 10.93 7.22
C TYR A 104 -2.69 9.53 6.60
N LEU A 105 -2.29 9.43 5.33
CA LEU A 105 -1.99 8.16 4.65
C LEU A 105 -0.56 7.71 4.90
N VAL A 106 0.41 8.63 5.03
CA VAL A 106 1.78 8.29 5.44
C VAL A 106 1.79 7.62 6.82
N ASN A 107 0.98 8.11 7.76
CA ASN A 107 0.82 7.50 9.09
C ASN A 107 0.19 6.10 9.07
N ARG A 108 -0.36 5.69 7.92
CA ARG A 108 -1.01 4.40 7.67
C ARG A 108 -0.30 3.61 6.58
N ILE A 109 0.98 3.90 6.32
CA ILE A 109 1.75 3.25 5.25
C ILE A 109 1.89 1.73 5.46
N ASN A 110 1.77 1.26 6.70
CA ASN A 110 1.70 -0.17 7.02
C ASN A 110 0.52 -0.88 6.32
N GLU A 111 -0.55 -0.15 5.96
CA GLU A 111 -1.69 -0.72 5.21
C GLU A 111 -1.32 -1.18 3.80
N LEU A 112 -0.14 -0.83 3.26
CA LEU A 112 0.35 -1.40 2.01
C LEU A 112 0.56 -2.92 2.11
N GLY A 113 0.83 -3.44 3.32
CA GLY A 113 0.93 -4.85 3.61
C GLY A 113 1.99 -5.59 2.80
N ASP A 114 1.69 -6.83 2.40
CA ASP A 114 2.53 -7.66 1.54
C ASP A 114 2.48 -7.22 0.07
N TYR A 115 2.95 -6.00 -0.21
CA TYR A 115 3.01 -5.47 -1.57
C TYR A 115 4.11 -6.15 -2.40
N ARG A 116 3.99 -6.09 -3.72
CA ARG A 116 5.04 -6.47 -4.67
C ARG A 116 5.60 -5.23 -5.34
N LEU A 117 6.92 -5.14 -5.42
CA LEU A 117 7.58 -4.17 -6.29
C LEU A 117 7.68 -4.78 -7.68
N ILE A 118 7.08 -4.11 -8.65
CA ILE A 118 7.16 -4.47 -10.06
C ILE A 118 8.20 -3.59 -10.72
N GLU A 119 9.12 -4.23 -11.42
CA GLU A 119 10.11 -3.58 -12.25
C GLU A 119 9.81 -3.87 -13.73
N PRO A 120 10.06 -2.91 -14.63
CA PRO A 120 9.89 -3.15 -16.05
C PRO A 120 10.96 -4.13 -16.55
N ASP A 121 10.54 -5.24 -17.18
CA ASP A 121 11.44 -6.07 -17.96
C ASP A 121 12.02 -5.21 -19.10
N LEU A 122 13.34 -5.27 -19.30
CA LEU A 122 14.05 -4.54 -20.36
C LEU A 122 13.41 -4.76 -21.75
N SER A 123 12.88 -5.96 -21.99
CA SER A 123 12.20 -6.33 -23.24
C SER A 123 10.77 -5.76 -23.37
N HIS A 124 10.14 -5.38 -22.26
CA HIS A 124 8.77 -4.87 -22.18
C HIS A 124 8.68 -3.49 -21.54
N THR A 125 9.77 -2.73 -21.55
CA THR A 125 9.86 -1.46 -20.82
C THR A 125 8.77 -0.45 -21.23
N PHE A 126 8.26 -0.53 -22.47
CA PHE A 126 7.26 0.38 -23.04
C PHE A 126 5.82 -0.15 -23.01
N ASP A 127 5.60 -1.33 -22.43
CA ASP A 127 4.27 -1.91 -22.28
C ASP A 127 3.65 -1.53 -20.93
N LEU A 128 2.33 -1.40 -20.91
CA LEU A 128 1.59 -1.37 -19.66
C LEU A 128 1.78 -2.69 -18.92
N ASN A 129 1.92 -2.60 -17.59
CA ASN A 129 2.15 -3.77 -16.77
C ASN A 129 0.99 -4.80 -16.94
N PRO A 130 1.28 -6.07 -17.32
CA PRO A 130 0.24 -7.07 -17.57
C PRO A 130 -0.63 -7.39 -16.35
N GLU A 131 -0.07 -7.32 -15.14
CA GLU A 131 -0.80 -7.57 -13.89
C GLU A 131 -1.82 -6.47 -13.63
N LEU A 132 -1.46 -5.20 -13.86
CA LEU A 132 -2.38 -4.07 -13.83
C LEU A 132 -3.50 -4.25 -14.86
N LEU A 133 -3.16 -4.48 -16.14
CA LEU A 133 -4.13 -4.64 -17.23
C LEU A 133 -5.16 -5.74 -16.93
N LYS A 134 -4.67 -6.90 -16.46
CA LYS A 134 -5.49 -8.07 -16.13
C LYS A 134 -6.46 -7.79 -15.00
N ASN A 135 -6.00 -7.14 -13.93
CA ASN A 135 -6.82 -6.90 -12.75
C ASN A 135 -7.87 -5.82 -13.02
N LEU A 136 -7.50 -4.68 -13.62
CA LEU A 136 -8.44 -3.62 -13.98
C LEU A 136 -9.51 -4.10 -14.96
N SER A 137 -9.17 -4.97 -15.92
CA SER A 137 -10.13 -5.52 -16.87
C SER A 137 -11.17 -6.48 -16.27
N LYS A 138 -10.98 -6.93 -15.02
CA LYS A 138 -11.89 -7.84 -14.31
C LYS A 138 -12.70 -7.15 -13.22
N SER A 139 -12.52 -5.84 -13.11
CA SER A 139 -13.10 -5.04 -12.04
C SER A 139 -14.46 -4.47 -12.42
N THR A 140 -15.24 -4.07 -11.41
CA THR A 140 -16.52 -3.38 -11.63
C THR A 140 -16.33 -1.87 -11.80
N TYR A 141 -15.32 -1.32 -11.13
CA TYR A 141 -14.88 0.07 -11.27
C TYR A 141 -13.36 0.14 -11.32
N THR A 142 -12.83 1.27 -11.79
CA THR A 142 -11.42 1.59 -11.76
C THR A 142 -11.22 3.09 -11.55
N HIS A 143 -10.38 3.44 -10.60
CA HIS A 143 -9.94 4.80 -10.36
C HIS A 143 -8.47 4.92 -10.71
N MET A 144 -8.12 5.91 -11.52
CA MET A 144 -6.77 6.08 -12.04
C MET A 144 -6.33 7.54 -11.97
N LEU A 145 -5.11 7.77 -11.51
CA LEU A 145 -4.40 9.04 -11.64
C LEU A 145 -3.14 8.83 -12.47
N TYR A 146 -2.94 9.61 -13.52
CA TYR A 146 -1.72 9.62 -14.32
C TYR A 146 -1.13 11.02 -14.41
N SER A 147 0.13 11.16 -14.00
CA SER A 147 0.91 12.39 -14.19
C SER A 147 2.07 12.25 -15.19
N TYR A 148 2.39 11.01 -15.60
CA TYR A 148 3.19 10.70 -16.77
C TYR A 148 2.29 10.17 -17.90
N PHE A 149 2.70 10.35 -19.15
CA PHE A 149 1.93 9.87 -20.29
C PHE A 149 2.45 8.52 -20.78
N HIS A 150 1.59 7.51 -20.80
CA HIS A 150 1.85 6.21 -21.43
C HIS A 150 1.10 6.11 -22.78
N PRO A 151 1.76 5.80 -23.92
CA PRO A 151 1.10 5.77 -25.23
C PRO A 151 -0.09 4.81 -25.35
N GLN A 152 -0.07 3.71 -24.60
CA GLN A 152 -1.19 2.73 -24.56
C GLN A 152 -2.36 3.18 -23.65
N LEU A 153 -2.20 4.23 -22.83
CA LEU A 153 -3.21 4.67 -21.86
C LEU A 153 -4.56 5.02 -22.53
N PRO A 154 -4.64 5.85 -23.59
CA PRO A 154 -5.92 6.28 -24.15
C PRO A 154 -6.78 5.12 -24.64
N ALA A 155 -6.18 4.23 -25.44
CA ALA A 155 -6.85 3.04 -25.95
C ALA A 155 -7.24 2.08 -24.81
N PHE A 156 -6.40 1.94 -23.78
CA PHE A 156 -6.69 1.09 -22.64
C PHE A 156 -7.90 1.55 -21.84
N VAL A 157 -7.94 2.82 -21.41
CA VAL A 157 -9.05 3.34 -20.60
C VAL A 157 -10.37 3.35 -21.37
N LEU A 158 -10.32 3.65 -22.68
CA LEU A 158 -11.48 3.58 -23.56
C LEU A 158 -12.01 2.15 -23.69
N ASN A 159 -11.13 1.15 -23.81
CA ASN A 159 -11.52 -0.25 -23.87
C ASN A 159 -12.15 -0.75 -22.56
N LEU A 160 -11.68 -0.27 -21.41
CA LEU A 160 -12.34 -0.54 -20.12
C LEU A 160 -13.75 0.06 -20.09
N ALA A 161 -13.90 1.32 -20.52
CA ALA A 161 -15.20 1.99 -20.57
C ALA A 161 -16.17 1.24 -21.49
N LYS A 162 -15.73 0.82 -22.69
CA LYS A 162 -16.52 0.05 -23.65
C LYS A 162 -16.98 -1.32 -23.11
N LYS A 163 -16.29 -1.87 -22.11
CA LYS A 163 -16.70 -3.10 -21.40
C LYS A 163 -17.73 -2.84 -20.30
N GLY A 164 -18.14 -1.59 -20.07
CA GLY A 164 -19.11 -1.20 -19.05
C GLY A 164 -18.51 -1.03 -17.65
N ILE A 165 -17.17 -0.98 -17.52
CA ILE A 165 -16.50 -0.74 -16.24
C ILE A 165 -16.63 0.74 -15.89
N GLU A 166 -17.01 1.07 -14.65
CA GLU A 166 -17.06 2.45 -14.18
C GLU A 166 -15.65 3.03 -14.03
N ILE A 167 -15.37 4.19 -14.61
CA ILE A 167 -14.02 4.76 -14.61
C ILE A 167 -14.01 6.19 -14.10
N SER A 168 -13.13 6.47 -13.14
CA SER A 168 -12.75 7.82 -12.74
C SER A 168 -11.28 8.04 -13.07
N LEU A 169 -10.99 8.90 -14.05
CA LEU A 169 -9.62 9.18 -14.53
C LEU A 169 -9.21 10.61 -14.17
N VAL A 170 -8.16 10.76 -13.37
CA VAL A 170 -7.53 12.04 -13.05
C VAL A 170 -6.23 12.16 -13.84
N LEU A 171 -6.06 13.23 -14.59
CA LEU A 171 -4.84 13.51 -15.36
C LEU A 171 -4.17 14.79 -14.86
N SER A 172 -2.84 14.84 -14.90
CA SER A 172 -2.15 16.11 -14.86
C SER A 172 -2.48 16.93 -16.12
N GLU A 173 -2.39 18.26 -16.02
CA GLU A 173 -2.67 19.16 -17.15
C GLU A 173 -1.88 18.79 -18.41
N ALA A 174 -0.58 18.47 -18.26
CA ALA A 174 0.27 18.06 -19.38
C ALA A 174 -0.16 16.72 -20.01
N VAL A 175 -0.59 15.75 -19.20
CA VAL A 175 -1.08 14.45 -19.69
C VAL A 175 -2.43 14.61 -20.39
N TYR A 176 -3.31 15.45 -19.86
CA TYR A 176 -4.59 15.79 -20.49
C TYR A 176 -4.39 16.47 -21.86
N LEU A 177 -3.51 17.48 -21.94
CA LEU A 177 -3.21 18.17 -23.20
C LEU A 177 -2.76 17.17 -24.27
N ARG A 178 -1.86 16.27 -23.90
CA ARG A 178 -1.40 15.22 -24.81
C ARG A 178 -2.51 14.25 -25.24
N LEU A 179 -3.44 13.91 -24.35
CA LEU A 179 -4.60 13.10 -24.70
C LEU A 179 -5.46 13.78 -25.78
N VAL A 180 -5.75 15.08 -25.63
CA VAL A 180 -6.65 15.79 -26.57
C VAL A 180 -5.98 16.23 -27.88
N GLU A 181 -4.66 16.37 -27.87
CA GLU A 181 -3.86 16.74 -29.05
C GLU A 181 -3.45 15.51 -29.88
N ASP A 182 -2.82 14.52 -29.25
CA ASP A 182 -2.24 13.35 -29.95
C ASP A 182 -3.24 12.20 -30.12
N PHE A 183 -4.22 12.06 -29.22
CA PHE A 183 -5.18 10.93 -29.15
C PHE A 183 -6.63 11.44 -29.13
N LYS A 184 -6.89 12.41 -30.01
CA LYS A 184 -8.13 13.18 -30.05
C LYS A 184 -9.39 12.31 -30.17
N GLU A 185 -9.33 11.25 -30.97
CA GLU A 185 -10.49 10.39 -31.19
C GLU A 185 -10.77 9.51 -29.96
N GLU A 186 -9.75 8.91 -29.36
CA GLU A 186 -9.90 8.16 -28.10
C GLU A 186 -10.38 9.05 -26.96
N GLY A 187 -9.83 10.26 -26.81
CA GLY A 187 -10.24 11.22 -25.78
C GLY A 187 -11.70 11.66 -25.93
N LYS A 188 -12.14 11.97 -27.15
CA LYS A 188 -13.54 12.32 -27.43
C LYS A 188 -14.49 11.14 -27.22
N GLU A 189 -14.10 9.93 -27.63
CA GLU A 189 -14.93 8.75 -27.42
C GLU A 189 -15.06 8.46 -25.93
N PHE A 190 -13.96 8.55 -25.17
CA PHE A 190 -13.97 8.36 -23.73
C PHE A 190 -14.94 9.33 -23.05
N LEU A 191 -14.86 10.63 -23.33
CA LEU A 191 -15.77 11.65 -22.75
C LEU A 191 -17.26 11.42 -23.05
N LYS A 192 -17.61 10.64 -24.08
CA LYS A 192 -19.02 10.31 -24.39
C LYS A 192 -19.54 9.10 -23.62
N MET A 193 -18.68 8.33 -22.96
CA MET A 193 -19.07 7.13 -22.24
C MET A 193 -19.74 7.52 -20.91
N GLU A 194 -21.00 7.13 -20.73
CA GLU A 194 -21.81 7.46 -19.54
C GLU A 194 -21.21 6.90 -18.23
N ASN A 195 -20.43 5.83 -18.32
CA ASN A 195 -19.73 5.17 -17.22
C ASN A 195 -18.29 5.69 -17.01
N SER A 196 -17.96 6.87 -17.53
CA SER A 196 -16.63 7.45 -17.40
C SER A 196 -16.67 8.90 -16.94
N SER A 197 -15.72 9.27 -16.08
CA SER A 197 -15.49 10.63 -15.64
C SER A 197 -14.01 10.98 -15.82
N LEU A 198 -13.74 12.13 -16.43
CA LEU A 198 -12.39 12.66 -16.64
C LEU A 198 -12.19 13.91 -15.79
N TYR A 199 -11.07 14.00 -15.09
CA TYR A 199 -10.72 15.12 -14.24
C TYR A 199 -9.32 15.62 -14.57
N ILE A 200 -9.13 16.94 -14.48
CA ILE A 200 -7.81 17.58 -14.57
C ILE A 200 -7.41 18.07 -13.19
N LEU A 201 -6.22 17.66 -12.74
CA LEU A 201 -5.67 18.10 -11.48
C LEU A 201 -5.26 19.59 -11.55
N GLU A 202 -5.87 20.45 -10.72
CA GLU A 202 -5.68 21.91 -10.81
C GLU A 202 -4.54 22.45 -9.93
N LYS A 203 -4.09 21.68 -8.94
CA LYS A 203 -3.24 22.22 -7.86
C LYS A 203 -1.75 22.23 -8.23
N LYS A 204 -1.25 23.42 -8.58
CA LYS A 204 0.14 23.66 -9.02
C LYS A 204 1.24 23.57 -7.94
N ARG A 205 0.93 23.24 -6.68
CA ARG A 205 1.87 23.34 -5.54
C ARG A 205 2.02 22.06 -4.71
N VAL A 206 1.50 20.94 -5.18
CA VAL A 206 1.65 19.65 -4.49
C VAL A 206 2.44 18.73 -5.41
N GLU A 207 3.41 18.01 -4.85
CA GLU A 207 4.06 16.94 -5.60
C GLU A 207 3.03 15.85 -5.85
N ILE A 208 3.04 15.27 -7.04
CA ILE A 208 2.03 14.31 -7.49
C ILE A 208 2.70 12.96 -7.75
N PRO A 209 2.05 11.83 -7.45
CA PRO A 209 2.59 10.53 -7.80
C PRO A 209 2.63 10.41 -9.32
N ALA A 210 3.50 9.55 -9.83
CA ALA A 210 3.52 9.22 -11.26
C ALA A 210 2.21 8.55 -11.67
N LEU A 211 1.76 7.60 -10.85
CA LEU A 211 0.59 6.76 -11.07
C LEU A 211 -0.12 6.46 -9.75
N ILE A 212 -1.45 6.49 -9.77
CA ILE A 212 -2.29 5.69 -8.87
C ILE A 212 -3.26 4.91 -9.75
N ALA A 213 -3.44 3.62 -9.50
CA ALA A 213 -4.53 2.87 -10.09
C ALA A 213 -5.12 1.93 -9.03
N THR A 214 -6.41 2.02 -8.80
CA THR A 214 -7.11 1.17 -7.84
C THR A 214 -8.43 0.67 -8.41
N ALA A 215 -8.78 -0.54 -8.04
CA ALA A 215 -10.05 -1.18 -8.33
C ALA A 215 -10.47 -2.04 -7.15
N ASN A 216 -11.56 -2.80 -7.28
CA ASN A 216 -12.05 -3.68 -6.21
C ASN A 216 -11.09 -4.81 -5.79
N ASN A 217 -10.04 -5.08 -6.56
CA ASN A 217 -9.12 -6.21 -6.34
C ASN A 217 -7.63 -5.84 -6.33
N ILE A 218 -7.27 -4.58 -6.58
CA ILE A 218 -5.86 -4.17 -6.72
C ILE A 218 -5.67 -2.71 -6.33
N MET A 219 -4.52 -2.42 -5.74
CA MET A 219 -3.95 -1.08 -5.69
C MET A 219 -2.59 -1.11 -6.36
N THR A 220 -2.30 -0.06 -7.13
CA THR A 220 -1.02 0.17 -7.79
C THR A 220 -0.62 1.63 -7.59
N MET A 221 0.62 1.85 -7.18
CA MET A 221 1.19 3.18 -6.99
C MET A 221 2.57 3.27 -7.64
N GLY A 222 2.79 4.33 -8.41
CA GLY A 222 4.09 4.69 -8.96
C GLY A 222 4.51 6.06 -8.43
N LEU A 223 5.72 6.15 -7.88
CA LEU A 223 6.28 7.40 -7.35
C LEU A 223 7.48 7.84 -8.18
N PHE A 224 7.62 9.15 -8.37
CA PHE A 224 8.85 9.72 -8.90
C PHE A 224 9.98 9.53 -7.89
N ASN A 225 11.19 9.38 -8.41
CA ASN A 225 12.36 9.39 -7.56
C ASN A 225 12.78 10.81 -7.14
N GLU A 226 13.78 10.93 -6.26
CA GLU A 226 14.27 12.23 -5.76
C GLU A 226 14.78 13.15 -6.89
N SER A 227 15.27 12.57 -7.98
CA SER A 227 15.65 13.32 -9.21
C SER A 227 14.45 13.75 -10.07
N GLY A 228 13.21 13.43 -9.68
CA GLY A 228 11.98 13.73 -10.42
C GLY A 228 11.75 12.83 -11.63
N ARG A 229 12.47 11.72 -11.76
CA ARG A 229 12.33 10.76 -12.86
C ARG A 229 11.36 9.65 -12.46
N PHE A 230 10.59 9.19 -13.45
CA PHE A 230 9.80 7.97 -13.30
C PHE A 230 10.44 6.83 -14.09
N ASP A 231 10.86 5.81 -13.37
CA ASP A 231 11.55 4.62 -13.88
C ASP A 231 10.60 3.44 -14.13
N ARG A 232 9.28 3.67 -14.01
CA ARG A 232 8.23 2.67 -14.23
C ARG A 232 8.29 1.50 -13.25
N GLN A 233 8.84 1.73 -12.06
CA GLN A 233 8.66 0.83 -10.92
C GLN A 233 7.33 1.15 -10.21
N TYR A 234 6.58 0.11 -9.85
CA TYR A 234 5.28 0.26 -9.19
C TYR A 234 5.17 -0.66 -7.97
N VAL A 235 4.60 -0.13 -6.90
CA VAL A 235 4.09 -0.90 -5.77
C VAL A 235 2.72 -1.44 -6.14
N ILE A 236 2.52 -2.76 -6.09
CA ILE A 236 1.23 -3.42 -6.29
C ILE A 236 0.83 -4.17 -5.02
N SER A 237 -0.41 -4.00 -4.57
CA SER A 237 -0.95 -4.81 -3.46
C SER A 237 -2.37 -5.29 -3.77
N PHE A 238 -2.67 -6.48 -3.25
CA PHE A 238 -3.97 -7.14 -3.34
C PHE A 238 -4.69 -7.18 -1.99
N GLU A 239 -4.07 -6.63 -0.95
CA GLU A 239 -4.64 -6.63 0.39
C GLU A 239 -5.82 -5.64 0.48
N PRO A 240 -6.91 -6.00 1.17
CA PRO A 240 -8.06 -5.11 1.33
C PRO A 240 -7.72 -3.74 1.93
N GLN A 241 -6.84 -3.71 2.96
CA GLN A 241 -6.37 -2.45 3.54
C GLN A 241 -5.60 -1.59 2.52
N ALA A 242 -4.73 -2.19 1.71
CA ALA A 242 -3.95 -1.48 0.70
C ALA A 242 -4.83 -0.93 -0.43
N ILE A 243 -5.87 -1.69 -0.82
CA ILE A 243 -6.89 -1.26 -1.78
C ILE A 243 -7.61 -0.02 -1.26
N LYS A 244 -8.09 -0.07 -0.01
CA LYS A 244 -8.75 1.07 0.63
C LYS A 244 -7.81 2.28 0.75
N TRP A 245 -6.57 2.06 1.17
CA TRP A 245 -5.54 3.09 1.26
C TRP A 245 -5.31 3.79 -0.10
N GLY A 246 -5.24 3.01 -1.18
CA GLY A 246 -5.09 3.53 -2.55
C GLY A 246 -6.32 4.30 -3.05
N GLN A 247 -7.52 3.90 -2.63
CA GLN A 247 -8.75 4.63 -2.92
C GLN A 247 -8.78 5.98 -2.22
N GLU A 248 -8.47 6.01 -0.92
CA GLU A 248 -8.38 7.27 -0.17
C GLU A 248 -7.30 8.21 -0.77
N LEU A 249 -6.18 7.66 -1.26
CA LEU A 249 -5.17 8.44 -1.98
C LEU A 249 -5.68 9.00 -3.29
N PHE A 250 -6.40 8.20 -4.07
CA PHE A 250 -7.03 8.66 -5.31
C PHE A 250 -8.06 9.76 -5.05
N GLU A 251 -8.94 9.56 -4.06
CA GLU A 251 -9.98 10.52 -3.67
C GLU A 251 -9.37 11.86 -3.26
N TYR A 252 -8.29 11.85 -2.47
CA TYR A 252 -7.53 13.05 -2.12
C TYR A 252 -7.15 13.89 -3.35
N TYR A 253 -6.70 13.25 -4.44
CA TYR A 253 -6.35 13.96 -5.67
C TYR A 253 -7.57 14.32 -6.53
N ARG A 254 -8.59 13.45 -6.60
CA ARG A 254 -9.83 13.76 -7.31
C ARG A 254 -10.50 15.00 -6.73
N ASP A 255 -10.54 15.13 -5.41
CA ASP A 255 -11.16 16.28 -4.71
C ASP A 255 -10.39 17.59 -4.94
N MET A 256 -9.14 17.51 -5.42
CA MET A 256 -8.33 18.66 -5.85
C MET A 256 -8.37 18.89 -7.38
N SER A 257 -9.25 18.20 -8.08
CA SER A 257 -9.35 18.22 -9.54
C SER A 257 -10.68 18.80 -10.01
N ARG A 258 -10.70 19.29 -11.25
CA ARG A 258 -11.93 19.73 -11.92
C ARG A 258 -12.34 18.72 -12.97
N GLU A 259 -13.61 18.36 -12.95
CA GLU A 259 -14.22 17.47 -13.94
C GLU A 259 -14.30 18.14 -15.32
N ILE A 260 -14.07 17.33 -16.36
CA ILE A 260 -14.26 17.67 -17.76
C ILE A 260 -15.56 17.03 -18.23
N LYS A 261 -16.43 17.86 -18.78
CA LYS A 261 -17.72 17.48 -19.36
C LYS A 261 -17.68 17.54 -20.87
#